data_AF-V4J6N7-F1
#
_entry.id   AF-V4J6N7-F1
#
_cell.length_a   1.000
_cell.length_b   1.000
_cell.length_c   1.000
_cell.angle_alpha   90.00
_cell.angle_beta   90.00
_cell.angle_gamma   90.00
#
_symmetry.space_group_name_H-M   'P 1'
#
loop_
_entity.id
_entity.type
_entity.pdbx_description
1 polymer ?
#
loop_
_entity_poly.entity_id
_entity_poly.type
_entity_poly.pdbx_seq_one_letter_code
_entity_poly.pdbx_strand_id
1 'polypeptide(L)'
;FVNGRARNFGASYQPSCALEVRRISRDGPQVISARSIGIDRIQSDWAQVVHIGRQPAARLRLVGHGGGDGGDAMIQTGFHFWLDDSRDRNLMRLTCLGILANPALAYPPTLADIRIALGRIATLDSVSRPR
;
A
#
# COMPACT_ATOMS: atom_id res chain seq x y z
N PHE A 1 -0.38 -0.47 8.76
CA PHE A 1 0.05 -1.65 9.53
C PHE A 1 0.71 -2.62 8.57
N VAL A 2 1.90 -3.10 8.89
CA VAL A 2 2.48 -4.31 8.26
C VAL A 2 2.69 -5.28 9.41
N ASN A 3 2.11 -6.48 9.32
CA ASN A 3 2.16 -7.47 10.41
C ASN A 3 1.69 -6.91 11.78
N GLY A 4 0.63 -6.10 11.80
CA GLY A 4 0.03 -5.61 13.05
C GLY A 4 0.80 -4.52 13.81
N ARG A 5 1.83 -3.89 13.22
CA ARG A 5 2.57 -2.78 13.85
C ARG A 5 2.41 -1.44 13.11
N ALA A 6 2.24 -0.37 13.88
CA ALA A 6 2.41 1.01 13.39
C ALA A 6 3.92 1.32 13.31
N ARG A 7 4.39 1.90 12.20
CA ARG A 7 5.78 2.34 12.05
C ARG A 7 5.85 3.85 11.87
N ASN A 8 6.78 4.45 12.60
CA ASN A 8 7.30 5.78 12.33
C ASN A 8 8.34 5.63 11.20
N PHE A 9 8.10 6.29 10.06
CA PHE A 9 9.02 6.44 8.91
C PHE A 9 9.24 5.20 7.98
N GLY A 10 8.46 5.11 6.90
CA GLY A 10 8.92 5.63 5.60
C GLY A 10 9.76 4.78 4.63
N ALA A 11 10.06 3.50 4.89
CA ALA A 11 10.66 2.64 3.86
C ALA A 11 10.16 1.20 3.93
N SER A 12 9.33 0.80 2.96
CA SER A 12 8.95 -0.60 2.74
C SER A 12 9.92 -1.25 1.76
N TYR A 13 10.91 -1.98 2.27
CA TYR A 13 11.85 -2.77 1.45
C TYR A 13 11.30 -4.15 1.07
N GLN A 14 10.03 -4.42 1.39
CA GLN A 14 9.34 -5.67 1.07
C GLN A 14 7.89 -5.35 0.64
N PRO A 15 7.29 -6.18 -0.21
CA PRO A 15 5.87 -6.13 -0.49
C PRO A 15 5.04 -6.18 0.80
N SER A 16 3.95 -5.44 0.83
CA SER A 16 3.08 -5.36 2.00
C SER A 16 1.61 -5.28 1.59
N CYS A 17 0.73 -5.84 2.42
CA CYS A 17 -0.71 -5.75 2.24
C CYS A 17 -1.38 -5.20 3.49
N ALA A 18 -2.33 -4.28 3.31
CA ALA A 18 -3.10 -3.68 4.38
C ALA A 18 -4.60 -3.77 4.06
N LEU A 19 -5.36 -4.32 5.00
CA LEU A 19 -6.81 -4.30 4.94
C LEU A 19 -7.31 -2.94 5.43
N GLU A 20 -8.07 -2.25 4.59
CA GLU A 20 -8.65 -0.96 4.89
C GLU A 20 -10.13 -1.09 5.27
N VAL A 21 -10.50 -0.37 6.33
CA VAL A 21 -11.86 -0.30 6.86
C VAL A 21 -12.30 1.14 7.00
N ARG A 22 -13.61 1.39 6.91
CA ARG A 22 -14.17 2.75 6.96
C ARG A 22 -14.03 3.38 8.34
N ARG A 23 -14.17 2.59 9.39
CA ARG A 23 -14.17 3.02 10.80
C ARG A 23 -13.33 2.07 11.63
N ILE A 24 -12.51 2.66 12.50
CA ILE A 24 -11.75 1.95 13.53
C ILE A 24 -12.55 1.97 14.82
N SER A 25 -12.77 0.80 15.42
CA SER A 25 -13.42 0.66 16.73
C SER A 25 -12.69 1.47 17.80
N ARG A 26 -13.44 2.16 18.67
CA ARG A 26 -12.92 2.83 19.87
C ARG A 26 -13.17 2.03 21.15
N ASP A 27 -14.05 1.04 21.10
CA ASP A 27 -14.61 0.37 22.27
C ASP A 27 -13.99 -1.01 22.54
N GLY A 28 -12.91 -1.34 21.82
CA GLY A 28 -12.18 -2.60 21.97
C GLY A 28 -11.70 -3.20 20.65
N PRO A 29 -11.15 -4.42 20.70
CA PRO A 29 -10.64 -5.12 19.52
C PRO A 29 -11.69 -5.22 18.42
N GLN A 30 -11.33 -4.77 17.22
CA GLN A 30 -12.16 -4.91 16.04
C GLN A 30 -11.86 -6.25 15.37
N VAL A 31 -12.87 -7.11 15.26
CA VAL A 31 -12.74 -8.42 14.60
C VAL A 31 -13.38 -8.34 13.22
N ILE A 32 -12.66 -8.86 12.22
CA ILE A 32 -13.19 -9.07 10.88
C ILE A 32 -13.34 -10.59 10.72
N SER A 33 -14.56 -11.03 10.39
CA SER A 33 -14.86 -12.46 10.29
C SER A 33 -13.99 -13.14 9.23
N ALA A 34 -13.34 -14.25 9.58
CA ALA A 34 -12.60 -15.08 8.62
C ALA A 34 -13.59 -15.74 7.65
N ARG A 35 -13.66 -15.21 6.42
CA ARG A 35 -14.53 -15.70 5.35
C ARG A 35 -13.96 -15.34 4.00
N SER A 36 -14.44 -15.98 2.94
CA SER A 36 -14.19 -15.55 1.57
C SER A 36 -14.95 -14.25 1.31
N ILE A 37 -14.23 -13.22 0.86
CA ILE A 37 -14.78 -11.92 0.50
C ILE A 37 -14.55 -11.72 -0.99
N GLY A 38 -15.61 -11.39 -1.74
CA GLY A 38 -15.50 -11.11 -3.17
C GLY A 38 -14.65 -9.87 -3.43
N ILE A 39 -13.95 -9.85 -4.56
CA ILE A 39 -13.25 -8.67 -5.06
C ILE A 39 -14.06 -8.13 -6.23
N ASP A 40 -14.67 -6.97 -6.04
CA ASP A 40 -15.54 -6.34 -7.04
C ASP A 40 -14.74 -5.60 -8.11
N ARG A 41 -13.57 -5.08 -7.74
CA ARG A 41 -12.71 -4.32 -8.63
C ARG A 41 -11.24 -4.42 -8.23
N ILE A 42 -10.38 -4.59 -9.22
CA ILE A 42 -8.93 -4.46 -9.08
C ILE A 42 -8.51 -3.15 -9.75
N GLN A 43 -7.76 -2.32 -9.04
CA GLN A 43 -7.25 -1.06 -9.54
C GLN A 43 -5.74 -0.99 -9.29
N SER A 44 -4.96 -0.63 -10.31
CA SER A 44 -3.54 -0.34 -10.14
C SER A 44 -3.35 0.94 -9.35
N ASP A 45 -2.38 0.94 -8.44
CA ASP A 45 -2.04 2.06 -7.58
C ASP A 45 -0.59 2.52 -7.81
N TRP A 46 -0.39 3.83 -7.68
CA TRP A 46 0.90 4.51 -7.80
C TRP A 46 0.97 5.59 -6.70
N ALA A 47 1.84 5.38 -5.73
CA ALA A 47 2.04 6.28 -4.61
C ALA A 47 3.48 6.83 -4.61
N GLN A 48 3.61 8.15 -4.73
CA GLN A 48 4.89 8.83 -4.60
C GLN A 48 5.18 9.10 -3.13
N VAL A 49 6.33 8.64 -2.64
CA VAL A 49 6.84 8.97 -1.31
C VAL A 49 7.90 10.04 -1.49
N VAL A 50 7.51 11.30 -1.28
CA VAL A 50 8.43 12.42 -1.36
C VAL A 50 9.40 12.37 -0.19
N HIS A 51 10.71 12.39 -0.46
CA HIS A 51 11.70 12.62 0.57
C HIS A 51 11.57 14.09 1.02
N ILE A 52 11.00 14.33 2.21
CA ILE A 52 11.12 15.63 2.86
C ILE A 52 12.54 15.72 3.40
N GLY A 53 13.51 16.06 2.55
CA GLY A 53 14.78 16.56 3.00
C GLY A 53 14.51 17.75 3.93
N ARG A 54 15.16 17.80 5.10
CA ARG A 54 15.01 18.88 6.10
C ARG A 54 14.88 20.21 5.37
N GLN A 55 13.72 20.86 5.47
CA GLN A 55 13.55 22.20 4.93
C GLN A 55 14.61 23.10 5.58
N PRO A 56 15.61 23.62 4.83
CA PRO A 56 16.38 24.73 5.35
C PRO A 56 15.41 25.91 5.41
N ALA A 57 15.36 26.59 6.55
CA ALA A 57 14.61 27.83 6.71
C ALA A 57 14.78 28.70 5.45
N ALA A 58 13.65 29.10 4.87
CA ALA A 58 13.56 29.77 3.59
C ALA A 58 14.66 30.84 3.42
N ARG A 59 15.59 30.59 2.49
CA ARG A 59 16.36 31.66 1.85
C ARG A 59 16.04 31.58 0.37
N LEU A 60 15.37 32.63 -0.10
CA LEU A 60 15.17 32.91 -1.51
C LEU A 60 16.55 32.89 -2.20
N ARG A 61 16.77 31.95 -3.12
CA ARG A 61 18.00 31.90 -3.91
C ARG A 61 17.61 32.01 -5.38
N LEU A 62 17.99 33.14 -5.98
CA LEU A 62 17.80 33.46 -7.39
C LEU A 62 18.55 32.43 -8.26
N VAL A 63 17.94 32.11 -9.40
CA VAL A 63 18.33 31.11 -10.39
C VAL A 63 19.81 31.23 -10.78
N GLY A 64 20.56 30.14 -10.58
CA GLY A 64 21.89 29.94 -11.16
C GLY A 64 22.08 28.45 -11.43
N HIS A 65 22.38 28.10 -12.68
CA HIS A 65 22.78 26.76 -13.09
C HIS A 65 23.88 26.22 -12.16
N GLY A 66 23.56 25.20 -11.37
CA GLY A 66 24.49 24.50 -10.49
C GLY A 66 23.85 23.17 -10.08
N GLY A 67 24.54 22.07 -10.37
CA GLY A 67 24.02 20.70 -10.28
C GLY A 67 23.25 20.43 -8.99
N GLY A 68 21.96 20.12 -9.15
CA GLY A 68 21.13 19.71 -8.03
C GLY A 68 21.35 18.24 -7.75
N ASP A 69 21.66 17.92 -6.49
CA ASP A 69 21.54 16.57 -5.92
C ASP A 69 20.07 16.14 -5.88
N GLY A 70 19.47 15.99 -7.07
CA GLY A 70 18.11 15.52 -7.27
C GLY A 70 18.12 14.01 -7.42
N GLY A 71 18.04 13.28 -6.30
CA GLY A 71 17.67 11.86 -6.36
C GLY A 71 16.22 11.73 -6.83
N ASP A 72 15.93 10.73 -7.66
CA ASP A 72 14.56 10.42 -8.08
C ASP A 72 13.66 10.24 -6.85
N ALA A 73 12.43 10.78 -6.93
CA ALA A 73 11.45 10.53 -5.90
C ALA A 73 11.15 9.02 -5.83
N MET A 74 11.21 8.47 -4.63
CA MET A 74 10.89 7.06 -4.41
C MET A 74 9.38 6.86 -4.52
N ILE A 75 8.97 5.76 -5.14
CA ILE A 75 7.57 5.42 -5.36
C ILE A 75 7.27 3.99 -4.89
N GLN A 76 6.00 3.73 -4.63
CA GLN A 76 5.45 2.38 -4.53
C GLN A 76 4.35 2.21 -5.56
N THR A 77 4.39 1.09 -6.27
CA THR A 77 3.33 0.67 -7.17
C THR A 77 2.62 -0.55 -6.59
N GLY A 78 1.35 -0.72 -6.90
CA GLY A 78 0.62 -1.87 -6.40
C GLY A 78 -0.81 -1.99 -6.88
N PHE A 79 -1.65 -2.59 -6.04
CA PHE A 79 -3.04 -2.86 -6.33
C PHE A 79 -3.95 -2.54 -5.15
N HIS A 80 -5.09 -1.96 -5.48
CA HIS A 80 -6.27 -1.92 -4.63
C HIS A 80 -7.26 -3.00 -5.08
N PHE A 81 -7.54 -3.95 -4.19
CA PHE A 81 -8.60 -4.93 -4.34
C PHE A 81 -9.82 -4.44 -3.56
N TRP A 82 -10.77 -3.83 -4.26
CA TRP A 82 -12.02 -3.36 -3.65
C TRP A 82 -12.87 -4.56 -3.26
N LEU A 83 -13.21 -4.64 -1.98
CA LEU A 83 -13.87 -5.79 -1.37
C LEU A 83 -15.39 -5.61 -1.38
N ASP A 84 -16.11 -6.70 -1.64
CA ASP A 84 -17.57 -6.74 -1.47
C ASP A 84 -17.94 -6.44 -0.01
N ASP A 85 -18.60 -5.31 0.21
CA ASP A 85 -19.01 -4.80 1.52
C ASP A 85 -20.48 -5.09 1.86
N SER A 86 -21.20 -5.86 1.02
CA SER A 86 -22.62 -6.16 1.18
C SER A 86 -22.94 -6.78 2.54
N ARG A 87 -22.04 -7.60 3.07
CA ARG A 87 -22.18 -8.29 4.36
C ARG A 87 -21.45 -7.62 5.52
N ASP A 88 -20.55 -6.69 5.25
CA ASP A 88 -19.86 -5.88 6.26
C ASP A 88 -19.49 -4.53 5.65
N ARG A 89 -20.34 -3.53 5.92
CA ARG A 89 -20.21 -2.18 5.37
C ARG A 89 -18.98 -1.44 5.89
N ASN A 90 -18.27 -1.99 6.88
CA ASN A 90 -17.02 -1.40 7.35
C ASN A 90 -15.83 -1.82 6.47
N LEU A 91 -15.94 -2.87 5.65
CA LEU A 91 -14.91 -3.25 4.70
C LEU A 91 -14.79 -2.23 3.57
N MET A 92 -13.57 -2.04 3.08
CA MET A 92 -13.30 -1.18 1.92
C MET A 92 -12.50 -1.90 0.85
N ARG A 93 -11.22 -2.11 1.12
CA ARG A 93 -10.28 -2.67 0.16
C ARG A 93 -9.10 -3.33 0.83
N LEU A 94 -8.47 -4.26 0.14
CA LEU A 94 -7.12 -4.71 0.45
C LEU A 94 -6.15 -3.95 -0.45
N THR A 95 -5.19 -3.25 0.14
CA THR A 95 -4.15 -2.51 -0.59
C THR A 95 -2.85 -3.26 -0.47
N CYS A 96 -2.32 -3.74 -1.59
CA CYS A 96 -1.05 -4.44 -1.65
C CYS A 96 -0.05 -3.65 -2.49
N LEU A 97 1.05 -3.24 -1.87
CA LEU A 97 2.09 -2.41 -2.47
C LEU A 97 3.41 -3.17 -2.57
N GLY A 98 4.15 -2.91 -3.64
CA GLY A 98 5.50 -3.42 -3.85
C GLY A 98 6.53 -2.70 -3.00
N ILE A 99 7.80 -2.87 -3.35
CA ILE A 99 8.91 -2.19 -2.68
C ILE A 99 8.89 -0.69 -2.95
N LEU A 100 9.43 0.08 -2.01
CA LEU A 100 9.76 1.48 -2.22
C LEU A 100 11.05 1.57 -3.03
N ALA A 101 10.96 2.03 -4.27
CA ALA A 101 12.08 2.11 -5.21
C ALA A 101 12.00 3.37 -6.08
N ASN A 102 13.07 3.70 -6.81
CA ASN A 102 12.98 4.72 -7.85
C ASN A 102 12.01 4.24 -8.97
N PRO A 103 11.50 5.13 -9.82
CA PRO A 103 10.48 4.77 -10.80
C PRO A 103 10.89 3.66 -11.77
N ALA A 104 12.18 3.56 -12.12
CA ALA A 104 12.70 2.54 -13.03
C ALA A 104 12.74 1.13 -12.42
N LEU A 105 12.80 1.03 -11.08
CA LEU A 105 12.90 -0.24 -10.35
C LEU A 105 11.66 -0.55 -9.52
N ALA A 106 10.66 0.33 -9.49
CA ALA A 106 9.41 0.10 -8.80
C ALA A 106 8.50 -0.80 -9.64
N TYR A 107 8.16 -1.96 -9.10
CA TYR A 107 7.23 -2.91 -9.70
C TYR A 107 6.11 -3.25 -8.72
N PRO A 108 4.88 -3.45 -9.22
CA PRO A 108 3.78 -3.93 -8.39
C PRO A 108 4.09 -5.35 -7.90
N PRO A 109 3.55 -5.76 -6.74
CA PRO A 109 3.83 -7.07 -6.19
C PRO A 109 3.18 -8.15 -7.05
N THR A 110 3.86 -9.29 -7.21
CA THR A 110 3.28 -10.47 -7.86
C THR A 110 2.23 -11.13 -6.95
N LEU A 111 1.44 -12.06 -7.49
CA LEU A 111 0.52 -12.85 -6.65
C LEU A 111 1.28 -13.67 -5.59
N ALA A 112 2.48 -14.15 -5.91
CA ALA A 112 3.33 -14.85 -4.94
C ALA A 112 3.78 -13.91 -3.82
N ASP A 113 4.19 -12.68 -4.14
CA ASP A 113 4.55 -11.66 -3.16
C ASP A 113 3.36 -11.31 -2.26
N ILE A 114 2.17 -11.16 -2.83
CA ILE A 114 0.94 -10.89 -2.09
C ILE A 114 0.64 -12.02 -1.11
N ARG A 115 0.74 -13.28 -1.54
CA ARG A 115 0.54 -14.44 -0.66
C ARG A 115 1.52 -14.46 0.50
N ILE A 116 2.79 -14.14 0.25
CA ILE A 116 3.81 -14.03 1.30
C ILE A 116 3.47 -12.88 2.26
N ALA A 117 3.07 -11.72 1.74
CA ALA A 117 2.73 -10.54 2.54
C ALA A 117 1.48 -10.73 3.41
N LEU A 118 0.48 -11.48 2.93
CA LEU A 118 -0.70 -11.86 3.70
C LEU A 118 -0.37 -12.93 4.77
N GLY A 119 0.64 -13.75 4.50
CA GLY A 119 1.11 -14.79 5.41
C GLY A 119 0.00 -15.76 5.80
N ARG A 120 -0.22 -15.93 7.10
CA ARG A 120 -1.25 -16.85 7.64
C ARG A 120 -2.60 -16.17 7.92
N ILE A 121 -2.73 -14.88 7.63
CA ILE A 121 -3.90 -14.08 8.03
C ILE A 121 -5.02 -14.18 6.98
N ALA A 122 -4.66 -14.25 5.70
CA ALA A 122 -5.60 -14.37 4.59
C ALA A 122 -4.94 -15.02 3.38
N THR A 123 -5.75 -15.53 2.44
CA THR A 123 -5.29 -16.00 1.13
C THR A 123 -5.94 -15.18 0.02
N LEU A 124 -5.23 -15.05 -1.10
CA LEU A 124 -5.77 -14.48 -2.34
C LEU A 124 -5.74 -15.56 -3.42
N ASP A 125 -6.94 -15.92 -3.86
CA ASP A 125 -7.16 -17.02 -4.81
C ASP A 125 -7.95 -16.51 -6.02
N SER A 126 -7.49 -16.89 -7.22
CA SER A 126 -8.21 -16.63 -8.45
C SER A 126 -9.23 -17.74 -8.68
N VAL A 127 -10.53 -17.42 -8.59
CA VAL A 127 -11.58 -18.37 -8.94
C VAL A 127 -11.94 -18.15 -10.40
N SER A 128 -11.50 -19.05 -11.27
CA SER A 128 -11.99 -19.09 -12.65
C SER A 128 -13.46 -19.50 -12.63
N ARG A 129 -14.38 -18.58 -12.96
CA ARG A 129 -15.76 -18.99 -13.21
C ARG A 129 -15.78 -19.84 -14.49
N PRO A 130 -16.34 -21.07 -14.47
CA PRO A 130 -16.64 -21.75 -15.73
C PRO A 130 -17.58 -20.85 -16.54
N ARG A 131 -17.27 -20.69 -17.83
CA ARG A 131 -18.11 -19.93 -18.77
C ARG A 131 -19.42 -20.66 -19.02
#